data_AF-A0A401H084-F1
#
_entry.id   AF-A0A401H084-F1
#
_cell.length_a   1.000
_cell.length_b   1.000
_cell.length_c   1.000
_cell.angle_alpha   90.00
_cell.angle_beta   90.00
_cell.angle_gamma   90.00
#
_symmetry.space_group_name_H-M   'P 1'
#
loop_
_entity.id
_entity.type
_entity.pdbx_description
1 polymer ?
#
loop_
_entity_poly.entity_id
_entity_poly.type
_entity_poly.pdbx_seq_one_letter_code
_entity_poly.pdbx_strand_id
1 'polypeptide(L)'
;MLKKARRWIFEKGWALTSKKYEILNAKSFTPSHSAFSTRLAKFGFNFFSMFVPDLMHEFELSVWKVIFTHLLRILYAAGGDKIQEFNRRFRMVPTFGCDIIQRFSRNISGMKKLAARDFEDMLQCIIPIIKGLLPKNHDKIVADMLFELVNWHAHAKLHIHMDWTLKIFEKATVSLSAAVCQFRRTTCNAFVTRELPKEEAARGHRTAAMAMKGAKVKGKGKAGQKIKKLNMETYKYHSLGDYPRTIQIYGTTDNYTTQVGKLEHRRVKRFYARTNKIKFAFQIARHQQHEAIIQSIKRREEESR
;
A
#
# COMPACT_ATOMS: atom_id res chain seq x y z
N MET A 1 4.14 -6.20 32.94
CA MET A 1 3.11 -6.95 32.15
C MET A 1 3.72 -8.05 31.29
N LEU A 2 4.60 -7.73 30.31
CA LEU A 2 5.23 -8.72 29.41
C LEU A 2 5.94 -9.90 30.12
N LYS A 3 6.81 -9.62 31.11
CA LYS A 3 7.48 -10.66 31.92
C LYS A 3 6.48 -11.62 32.59
N LYS A 4 5.35 -11.11 33.07
CA LYS A 4 4.29 -11.88 33.74
C LYS A 4 3.56 -12.80 32.74
N ALA A 5 3.22 -12.27 31.56
CA ALA A 5 2.59 -13.05 30.49
C ALA A 5 3.50 -14.18 29.98
N ARG A 6 4.80 -13.93 29.84
CA ARG A 6 5.77 -14.96 29.44
C ARG A 6 5.92 -16.07 30.47
N ARG A 7 5.99 -15.72 31.75
CA ARG A 7 5.98 -16.70 32.84
C ARG A 7 4.74 -17.61 32.76
N TRP A 8 3.57 -17.06 32.45
CA TRP A 8 2.37 -17.86 32.28
C TRP A 8 2.43 -18.82 31.08
N ILE A 9 2.99 -18.39 29.94
CA ILE A 9 3.11 -19.22 28.74
C ILE A 9 4.19 -20.29 28.92
N PHE A 10 5.41 -19.86 29.24
CA PHE A 10 6.61 -20.70 29.11
C PHE A 10 6.96 -21.47 30.38
N GLU A 11 6.69 -20.91 31.56
CA GLU A 11 6.99 -21.59 32.83
C GLU A 11 5.78 -22.38 33.35
N LYS A 12 4.57 -21.83 33.18
CA LYS A 12 3.34 -22.42 33.74
C LYS A 12 2.43 -23.09 32.71
N GLY A 13 2.77 -23.08 31.42
CA GLY A 13 2.04 -23.81 30.37
C GLY A 13 0.59 -23.36 30.10
N TRP A 14 0.22 -22.11 30.43
CA TRP A 14 -1.16 -21.65 30.27
C TRP A 14 -1.52 -21.42 28.81
N ALA A 15 -2.64 -21.98 28.37
CA ALA A 15 -3.18 -21.80 27.02
C ALA A 15 -3.43 -20.32 26.70
N LEU A 16 -3.00 -19.87 25.51
CA LEU A 16 -3.09 -18.48 25.03
C LEU A 16 -4.52 -17.90 25.01
N THR A 17 -5.54 -18.76 25.05
CA THR A 17 -6.97 -18.38 25.12
C THR A 17 -7.44 -18.02 26.53
N SER A 18 -6.59 -18.14 27.54
CA SER A 18 -6.95 -17.82 28.92
C SER A 18 -7.24 -16.33 29.13
N LYS A 19 -8.28 -16.01 29.92
CA LYS A 19 -8.61 -14.64 30.36
C LYS A 19 -7.43 -13.89 30.97
N LYS A 20 -6.44 -14.61 31.52
CA LYS A 20 -5.21 -14.00 32.07
C LYS A 20 -4.45 -13.17 31.04
N TYR A 21 -4.56 -13.48 29.74
CA TYR A 21 -3.88 -12.74 28.68
C TYR A 21 -4.58 -11.43 28.29
N GLU A 22 -5.78 -11.15 28.83
CA GLU A 22 -6.50 -9.89 28.58
C GLU A 22 -5.70 -8.65 29.03
N ILE A 23 -4.77 -8.81 29.98
CA ILE A 23 -3.85 -7.73 30.40
C ILE A 23 -2.98 -7.20 29.25
N LEU A 24 -2.78 -7.98 28.18
CA LEU A 24 -2.02 -7.58 27.00
C LEU A 24 -2.90 -6.91 25.93
N ASN A 25 -4.21 -7.20 25.91
CA ASN A 25 -5.14 -6.74 24.89
C ASN A 25 -5.28 -5.21 24.88
N ALA A 26 -5.26 -4.58 26.06
CA ALA A 26 -5.39 -3.12 26.18
C ALA A 26 -4.35 -2.34 25.36
N LYS A 27 -3.17 -2.91 25.12
CA LYS A 27 -2.11 -2.31 24.27
C LYS A 27 -1.79 -3.16 23.04
N SER A 28 -2.63 -4.15 22.72
CA SER A 28 -2.39 -5.12 21.63
C SER A 28 -1.00 -5.76 21.67
N PHE A 29 -0.46 -6.02 22.87
CA PHE A 29 0.87 -6.58 23.02
C PHE A 29 0.87 -8.09 22.79
N THR A 30 1.93 -8.57 22.15
CA THR A 30 2.24 -10.00 22.07
C THR A 30 3.27 -10.37 23.13
N PRO A 31 3.35 -11.64 23.55
CA PRO A 31 4.33 -12.10 24.56
C PRO A 31 5.78 -12.18 24.04
N SER A 32 6.08 -11.63 22.86
CA SER A 32 7.42 -11.62 22.26
C SER A 32 8.24 -10.42 22.72
N HIS A 33 9.53 -10.64 23.02
CA HIS A 33 10.49 -9.56 23.20
C HIS A 33 11.09 -9.20 21.85
N SER A 34 11.01 -7.92 21.48
CA SER A 34 11.80 -7.38 20.39
C SER A 34 13.27 -7.33 20.80
N ALA A 35 14.20 -7.74 19.92
CA ALA A 35 15.63 -7.59 20.15
C ALA A 35 16.01 -6.12 20.44
N PHE A 36 15.32 -5.19 19.77
CA PHE A 36 15.49 -3.75 19.98
C PHE A 36 15.02 -3.31 21.37
N SER A 37 13.90 -3.83 21.87
CA SER A 37 13.46 -3.55 23.24
C SER A 37 14.51 -3.98 24.26
N THR A 38 15.11 -5.17 24.09
CA THR A 38 16.14 -5.64 25.02
C THR A 38 17.44 -4.84 24.92
N ARG A 39 17.90 -4.55 23.70
CA ARG A 39 19.21 -3.91 23.46
C ARG A 39 19.19 -2.41 23.68
N LEU A 40 18.08 -1.74 23.35
CA LEU A 40 17.97 -0.29 23.36
C LEU A 40 17.29 0.27 24.63
N ALA A 41 16.59 -0.57 25.41
CA ALA A 41 15.96 -0.11 26.66
C ALA A 41 16.97 0.48 27.65
N LYS A 42 18.21 -0.01 27.68
CA LYS A 42 19.28 0.54 28.53
C LYS A 42 19.63 2.00 28.22
N PHE A 43 19.30 2.47 27.01
CA PHE A 43 19.50 3.84 26.58
C PHE A 43 18.21 4.68 26.72
N GLY A 44 17.18 4.16 27.39
CA GLY A 44 15.88 4.82 27.49
C GLY A 44 15.10 4.91 26.17
N PHE A 45 15.57 4.24 25.12
CA PHE A 45 14.98 4.35 23.79
C PHE A 45 13.70 3.50 23.67
N ASN A 46 12.59 4.16 23.35
CA ASN A 46 11.32 3.51 23.10
C ASN A 46 11.29 2.88 21.71
N PHE A 47 11.49 1.57 21.59
CA PHE A 47 11.55 0.89 20.29
C PHE A 47 10.29 1.07 19.41
N PHE A 48 9.12 1.41 19.99
CA PHE A 48 7.93 1.68 19.20
C PHE A 48 8.06 2.94 18.33
N SER A 49 8.95 3.87 18.70
CA SER A 49 9.25 5.10 17.95
C SER A 49 9.88 4.81 16.58
N MET A 50 10.45 3.61 16.38
CA MET A 50 11.05 3.23 15.10
C MET A 50 10.02 2.90 14.03
N PHE A 51 8.77 2.61 14.41
CA PHE A 51 7.72 2.25 13.46
C PHE A 51 7.00 3.49 13.00
N VAL A 52 7.34 3.90 11.78
CA VAL A 52 6.84 5.10 11.13
C VAL A 52 5.99 4.67 9.92
N PRO A 53 4.80 5.25 9.70
CA PRO A 53 3.94 4.88 8.59
C PRO A 53 4.61 5.15 7.23
N ASP A 54 4.51 4.17 6.33
CA ASP A 54 5.10 4.25 4.99
C ASP A 54 4.03 4.60 3.95
N LEU A 55 4.08 5.81 3.39
CA LEU A 55 3.10 6.28 2.41
C LEU A 55 2.95 5.37 1.18
N MET A 56 4.05 4.84 0.67
CA MET A 56 4.05 3.97 -0.50
C MET A 56 3.38 2.62 -0.19
N HIS A 57 3.65 2.04 0.98
CA HIS A 57 3.14 0.72 1.35
C HIS A 57 1.76 0.76 2.00
N GLU A 58 1.46 1.76 2.82
CA GLU A 58 0.24 1.85 3.61
C GLU A 58 -0.88 2.56 2.86
N PHE A 59 -0.56 3.61 2.11
CA PHE A 59 -1.56 4.31 1.32
C PHE A 59 -1.59 3.83 -0.13
N GLU A 60 -0.54 4.10 -0.93
CA GLU A 60 -0.55 3.91 -2.39
C GLU A 60 -0.79 2.43 -2.78
N LEU A 61 0.03 1.52 -2.23
CA LEU A 61 -0.08 0.08 -2.52
C LEU A 61 -1.16 -0.65 -1.72
N SER A 62 -1.78 0.01 -0.76
CA SER A 62 -2.77 -0.64 0.10
C SER A 62 -4.09 0.08 0.11
N VAL A 63 -4.31 1.12 0.92
CA VAL A 63 -5.62 1.78 1.02
C VAL A 63 -6.14 2.17 -0.37
N TRP A 64 -5.34 2.91 -1.13
CA TRP A 64 -5.73 3.35 -2.46
C TRP A 64 -5.95 2.17 -3.40
N LYS A 65 -4.99 1.24 -3.50
CA LYS A 65 -5.14 0.04 -4.33
C LYS A 65 -6.42 -0.74 -4.03
N VAL A 66 -6.81 -0.87 -2.76
CA VAL A 66 -8.02 -1.59 -2.34
C VAL A 66 -9.27 -0.85 -2.80
N ILE A 67 -9.33 0.47 -2.59
CA ILE A 67 -10.44 1.32 -3.05
C ILE A 67 -10.53 1.29 -4.58
N PHE A 68 -9.41 1.48 -5.28
CA PHE A 68 -9.31 1.41 -6.73
C PHE A 68 -9.81 0.07 -7.29
N THR A 69 -9.36 -1.04 -6.68
CA THR A 69 -9.83 -2.39 -7.06
C THR A 69 -11.34 -2.52 -6.87
N HIS A 70 -11.89 -1.94 -5.79
CA HIS A 70 -13.33 -1.98 -5.54
C HIS A 70 -14.12 -1.12 -6.53
N LEU A 71 -13.60 0.06 -6.92
CA LEU A 71 -14.19 0.87 -7.98
C LEU A 71 -14.27 0.10 -9.30
N LEU A 72 -13.22 -0.63 -9.67
CA LEU A 72 -13.28 -1.51 -10.85
C LEU A 72 -14.39 -2.57 -10.71
N ARG A 73 -14.54 -3.20 -9.55
CA ARG A 73 -15.62 -4.17 -9.31
C ARG A 73 -17.02 -3.54 -9.44
N ILE A 74 -17.17 -2.29 -9.00
CA ILE A 74 -18.42 -1.54 -9.17
C ILE A 74 -18.68 -1.26 -10.65
N LEU A 75 -17.67 -0.83 -11.41
CA LEU A 75 -17.81 -0.61 -12.85
C LEU A 75 -18.17 -1.90 -13.60
N TYR A 76 -17.59 -3.04 -13.21
CA TYR A 76 -18.00 -4.35 -13.74
C TYR A 76 -19.44 -4.71 -13.37
N ALA A 77 -19.88 -4.41 -12.14
CA ALA A 77 -21.24 -4.68 -11.69
C ALA A 77 -22.28 -3.75 -12.35
N ALA A 78 -21.89 -2.52 -12.68
CA ALA A 78 -22.71 -1.58 -13.44
C ALA A 78 -22.93 -2.04 -14.90
N GLY A 79 -22.03 -2.88 -15.43
CA GLY A 79 -22.14 -3.47 -16.76
C GLY A 79 -21.92 -2.48 -17.91
N GLY A 80 -22.24 -2.91 -19.13
CA GLY A 80 -22.06 -2.13 -20.36
C GLY A 80 -20.59 -1.80 -20.66
N ASP A 81 -20.36 -0.66 -21.33
CA ASP A 81 -19.03 -0.24 -21.79
C ASP A 81 -18.23 0.59 -20.77
N LYS A 82 -18.60 0.57 -19.49
CA LYS A 82 -17.98 1.43 -18.47
C LYS A 82 -16.49 1.15 -18.28
N ILE A 83 -16.07 -0.11 -18.35
CA ILE A 83 -14.65 -0.51 -18.24
C ILE A 83 -13.86 -0.09 -19.49
N GLN A 84 -14.46 -0.20 -20.67
CA GLN A 84 -13.88 0.18 -21.94
C GLN A 84 -13.65 1.69 -21.97
N GLU A 85 -14.67 2.45 -21.56
CA GLU A 85 -14.59 3.90 -21.43
C GLU A 85 -13.58 4.33 -20.37
N PHE A 86 -13.53 3.66 -19.22
CA PHE A 86 -12.52 3.88 -18.19
C PHE A 86 -11.10 3.72 -18.75
N ASN A 87 -10.83 2.65 -19.50
CA ASN A 87 -9.52 2.44 -20.12
C ASN A 87 -9.23 3.46 -21.22
N ARG A 88 -10.24 3.84 -22.01
CA ARG A 88 -10.12 4.85 -23.07
C ARG A 88 -9.71 6.20 -22.48
N ARG A 89 -10.38 6.64 -21.41
CA ARG A 89 -10.08 7.90 -20.72
C ARG A 89 -8.68 7.89 -20.11
N PHE A 90 -8.24 6.80 -19.50
CA PHE A 90 -6.87 6.71 -18.98
C PHE A 90 -5.83 6.89 -20.09
N ARG A 91 -6.05 6.30 -21.27
CA ARG A 91 -5.15 6.45 -22.44
C ARG A 91 -5.11 7.87 -23.01
N MET A 92 -6.15 8.67 -22.77
CA MET A 92 -6.23 10.07 -23.20
C MET A 92 -5.50 11.02 -22.25
N VAL A 93 -5.13 10.58 -21.05
CA VAL A 93 -4.39 11.42 -20.12
C VAL A 93 -3.02 11.73 -20.73
N PRO A 94 -2.68 13.01 -20.96
CA PRO A 94 -1.38 13.38 -21.48
C PRO A 94 -0.31 13.08 -20.44
N THR A 95 0.92 12.84 -20.91
CA THR A 95 2.08 12.80 -20.03
C THR A 95 2.32 14.18 -19.44
N PHE A 96 2.71 14.24 -18.17
CA PHE A 96 2.98 15.51 -17.48
C PHE A 96 4.25 15.41 -16.64
N GLY A 97 5.07 16.45 -16.68
CA GLY A 97 6.36 16.52 -15.99
C GLY A 97 7.41 15.53 -16.52
N CYS A 98 8.67 15.71 -16.09
CA CYS A 98 9.70 14.69 -16.28
C CYS A 98 9.42 13.54 -15.30
N ASP A 99 8.76 12.48 -15.78
CA ASP A 99 8.41 11.28 -15.00
C ASP A 99 7.37 11.45 -13.87
N ILE A 100 6.55 12.50 -13.87
CA ILE A 100 5.48 12.68 -12.88
C ILE A 100 4.23 11.88 -13.27
N ILE A 101 3.68 12.09 -14.47
CA ILE A 101 2.57 11.31 -15.02
C ILE A 101 3.05 10.65 -16.31
N GLN A 102 3.14 9.32 -16.29
CA GLN A 102 3.54 8.53 -17.45
C GLN A 102 2.35 8.13 -18.32
N ARG A 103 2.65 7.77 -19.57
CA ARG A 103 1.63 7.37 -20.55
C ARG A 103 0.96 6.05 -20.14
N PHE A 104 -0.35 6.08 -19.92
CA PHE A 104 -1.16 4.89 -19.66
C PHE A 104 -1.47 4.11 -20.95
N SER A 105 -0.49 3.40 -21.50
CA SER A 105 -0.64 2.64 -22.76
C SER A 105 -1.50 1.37 -22.62
N ARG A 106 -1.41 0.69 -21.47
CA ARG A 106 -2.08 -0.59 -21.21
C ARG A 106 -3.44 -0.39 -20.54
N ASN A 107 -4.32 -1.38 -20.65
CA ASN A 107 -5.59 -1.39 -19.91
C ASN A 107 -5.33 -1.39 -18.40
N ILE A 108 -5.61 -0.26 -17.76
CA ILE A 108 -5.41 -0.05 -16.32
C ILE A 108 -6.34 -0.95 -15.50
N SER A 109 -7.56 -1.18 -15.99
CA SER A 109 -8.52 -2.14 -15.40
C SER A 109 -7.96 -3.56 -15.24
N GLY A 110 -6.98 -3.98 -16.05
CA GLY A 110 -6.34 -5.29 -15.93
C GLY A 110 -5.31 -5.39 -14.80
N MET A 111 -4.88 -4.24 -14.25
CA MET A 111 -3.90 -4.11 -13.16
C MET A 111 -2.67 -5.03 -13.32
N LYS A 112 -2.13 -5.12 -14.55
CA LYS A 112 -1.00 -6.01 -14.88
C LYS A 112 0.33 -5.27 -14.74
N LYS A 113 1.26 -5.86 -13.98
CA LYS A 113 2.65 -5.38 -13.80
C LYS A 113 2.74 -3.92 -13.30
N LEU A 114 1.84 -3.52 -12.39
CA LEU A 114 1.86 -2.19 -11.77
C LEU A 114 2.82 -2.16 -10.57
N ALA A 115 3.64 -1.11 -10.51
CA ALA A 115 4.45 -0.70 -9.38
C ALA A 115 3.68 0.32 -8.51
N ALA A 116 4.30 0.76 -7.40
CA ALA A 116 3.68 1.72 -6.49
C ALA A 116 3.44 3.09 -7.15
N ARG A 117 4.42 3.57 -7.91
CA ARG A 117 4.31 4.81 -8.69
C ARG A 117 3.09 4.80 -9.62
N ASP A 118 2.82 3.68 -10.29
CA ASP A 118 1.63 3.62 -11.17
C ASP A 118 0.32 3.85 -10.39
N PHE A 119 0.25 3.44 -9.11
CA PHE A 119 -0.93 3.71 -8.28
C PHE A 119 -1.01 5.18 -7.86
N GLU A 120 0.13 5.83 -7.61
CA GLU A 120 0.20 7.26 -7.38
C GLU A 120 -0.31 8.05 -8.60
N ASP A 121 0.22 7.79 -9.80
CA ASP A 121 -0.20 8.44 -11.04
C ASP A 121 -1.70 8.21 -11.30
N MET A 122 -2.19 6.99 -11.03
CA MET A 122 -3.62 6.67 -11.14
C MET A 122 -4.48 7.51 -10.20
N LEU A 123 -4.05 7.73 -8.95
CA LEU A 123 -4.79 8.53 -8.00
C LEU A 123 -4.87 10.00 -8.45
N GLN A 124 -3.76 10.56 -8.90
CA GLN A 124 -3.69 11.96 -9.35
C GLN A 124 -4.64 12.23 -10.53
N CYS A 125 -4.83 11.24 -11.41
CA CYS A 125 -5.66 11.39 -12.60
C CYS A 125 -7.09 10.85 -12.47
N ILE A 126 -7.49 10.21 -11.36
CA ILE A 126 -8.70 9.37 -11.34
C ILE A 126 -10.02 10.14 -11.50
N ILE A 127 -10.13 11.34 -10.92
CA ILE A 127 -11.38 12.10 -10.84
C ILE A 127 -12.00 12.34 -12.23
N PRO A 128 -11.29 12.93 -13.22
CA PRO A 128 -11.84 13.11 -14.56
C PRO A 128 -12.13 11.79 -15.27
N ILE A 129 -11.46 10.70 -14.91
CA ILE A 129 -11.69 9.38 -15.51
C ILE A 129 -13.04 8.81 -15.09
N ILE A 130 -13.35 8.87 -13.80
CA ILE A 130 -14.57 8.26 -13.25
C ILE A 130 -15.82 9.12 -13.45
N LYS A 131 -15.66 10.45 -13.53
CA LYS A 131 -16.78 11.40 -13.65
C LYS A 131 -17.78 11.00 -14.74
N GLY A 132 -19.04 10.80 -14.37
CA GLY A 132 -20.11 10.43 -15.29
C GLY A 132 -20.09 8.97 -15.76
N LEU A 133 -19.26 8.08 -15.19
CA LEU A 133 -19.32 6.65 -15.48
C LEU A 133 -20.44 5.94 -14.70
N LEU A 134 -20.80 6.47 -13.53
CA LEU A 134 -21.82 5.90 -12.65
C LEU A 134 -23.13 6.71 -12.70
N PRO A 135 -24.26 6.15 -12.25
CA PRO A 135 -25.50 6.90 -12.11
C PRO A 135 -25.32 8.13 -11.23
N LYS A 136 -26.06 9.22 -11.51
CA LYS A 136 -25.92 10.53 -10.84
C LYS A 136 -25.90 10.44 -9.30
N ASN A 137 -26.71 9.55 -8.72
CA ASN A 137 -26.79 9.34 -7.27
C ASN A 137 -25.48 8.85 -6.64
N HIS A 138 -24.67 8.13 -7.41
CA HIS A 138 -23.39 7.56 -6.97
C HIS A 138 -22.18 8.35 -7.46
N ASP A 139 -22.29 9.00 -8.62
CA ASP A 139 -21.19 9.73 -9.24
C ASP A 139 -20.64 10.83 -8.33
N LYS A 140 -21.53 11.61 -7.69
CA LYS A 140 -21.14 12.64 -6.72
C LYS A 140 -20.41 12.04 -5.51
N ILE A 141 -20.96 10.98 -4.91
CA ILE A 141 -20.37 10.34 -3.71
C ILE A 141 -18.98 9.78 -4.03
N VAL A 142 -18.80 9.19 -5.22
CA VAL A 142 -17.51 8.69 -5.66
C VAL A 142 -16.55 9.83 -5.94
N ALA A 143 -16.98 10.90 -6.60
CA ALA A 143 -16.15 12.07 -6.85
C ALA A 143 -15.69 12.75 -5.54
N ASP A 144 -16.58 12.93 -4.58
CA ASP A 144 -16.27 13.51 -3.27
C ASP A 144 -15.24 12.63 -2.52
N MET A 145 -15.42 11.30 -2.51
CA MET A 145 -14.45 10.38 -1.92
C MET A 145 -13.08 10.42 -2.61
N LEU A 146 -13.06 10.46 -3.95
CA LEU A 146 -11.81 10.54 -4.71
C LEU A 146 -11.10 11.87 -4.47
N PHE A 147 -11.85 12.97 -4.36
CA PHE A 147 -11.29 14.27 -3.98
C PHE A 147 -10.63 14.21 -2.61
N GLU A 148 -11.30 13.66 -1.59
CA GLU A 148 -10.72 13.54 -0.25
C GLU A 148 -9.48 12.64 -0.22
N LEU A 149 -9.44 11.56 -1.02
CA LEU A 149 -8.25 10.71 -1.15
C LEU A 149 -7.06 11.47 -1.74
N VAL A 150 -7.30 12.24 -2.80
CA VAL A 150 -6.27 13.08 -3.45
C VAL A 150 -5.83 14.19 -2.50
N ASN A 151 -6.76 14.86 -1.82
CA ASN A 151 -6.48 15.92 -0.86
C ASN A 151 -5.61 15.41 0.30
N TRP A 152 -5.97 14.26 0.89
CA TRP A 152 -5.18 13.63 1.94
C TRP A 152 -3.78 13.22 1.44
N HIS A 153 -3.69 12.63 0.24
CA HIS A 153 -2.40 12.25 -0.36
C HIS A 153 -1.50 13.46 -0.63
N ALA A 154 -2.09 14.57 -1.11
CA ALA A 154 -1.38 15.82 -1.33
C ALA A 154 -0.78 16.35 -0.02
N HIS A 155 -1.54 16.36 1.08
CA HIS A 155 -1.01 16.73 2.39
C HIS A 155 0.11 15.81 2.87
N ALA A 156 -0.02 14.49 2.67
CA ALA A 156 1.01 13.53 3.06
C ALA A 156 2.33 13.67 2.27
N LYS A 157 2.26 14.22 1.05
CA LYS A 157 3.38 14.44 0.13
C LYS A 157 4.03 15.83 0.28
N LEU A 158 3.50 16.71 1.12
CA LEU A 158 4.13 18.02 1.34
C LEU A 158 5.53 17.84 1.94
N HIS A 159 6.52 18.51 1.34
CA HIS A 159 7.90 18.52 1.82
C HIS A 159 8.13 19.56 2.92
N ILE A 160 7.14 20.40 3.22
CA ILE A 160 7.21 21.41 4.27
C ILE A 160 5.87 21.44 4.98
N HIS A 161 5.91 21.35 6.31
CA HIS A 161 4.74 21.49 7.16
C HIS A 161 4.95 22.61 8.19
N MET A 162 3.88 23.38 8.39
CA MET A 162 3.70 24.28 9.54
C MET A 162 2.62 23.72 10.47
N ASP A 163 2.56 24.20 11.71
CA ASP A 163 1.56 23.74 12.70
C ASP A 163 0.12 23.79 12.18
N TRP A 164 -0.23 24.82 11.42
CA TRP A 164 -1.56 24.96 10.84
C TRP A 164 -1.80 23.96 9.69
N THR A 165 -0.79 23.63 8.89
CA THR A 165 -0.92 22.60 7.83
C THR A 165 -1.12 21.22 8.43
N LEU A 166 -0.50 20.91 9.57
CA LEU A 166 -0.71 19.66 10.29
C LEU A 166 -2.14 19.57 10.83
N LYS A 167 -2.68 20.66 11.38
CA LYS A 167 -4.09 20.73 11.79
C LYS A 167 -5.05 20.55 10.60
N ILE A 168 -4.72 21.09 9.42
CA ILE A 168 -5.51 20.83 8.21
C ILE A 168 -5.41 19.35 7.83
N PHE A 169 -4.23 18.74 7.94
CA PHE A 169 -4.04 17.33 7.60
C PHE A 169 -4.82 16.39 8.54
N GLU A 170 -4.87 16.69 9.84
CA GLU A 170 -5.73 15.99 10.79
C GLU A 170 -7.21 16.08 10.38
N LYS A 171 -7.68 17.28 10.02
CA LYS A 171 -9.06 17.48 9.52
C LYS A 171 -9.31 16.73 8.21
N ALA A 172 -8.36 16.75 7.28
CA ALA A 172 -8.45 16.01 6.02
C ALA A 172 -8.57 14.50 6.26
N THR A 173 -7.93 13.97 7.30
CA THR A 173 -8.08 12.55 7.68
C THR A 173 -9.50 12.23 8.17
N VAL A 174 -10.11 13.13 8.94
CA VAL A 174 -11.51 12.99 9.38
C VAL A 174 -12.47 13.07 8.18
N SER A 175 -12.28 14.05 7.31
CA SER A 175 -13.09 14.22 6.08
C SER A 175 -12.99 13.02 5.16
N LEU A 176 -11.77 12.52 4.91
CA LEU A 176 -11.53 11.30 4.15
C LEU A 176 -12.26 10.10 4.76
N SER A 177 -12.15 9.92 6.08
CA SER A 177 -12.81 8.82 6.78
C SER A 177 -14.33 8.88 6.62
N ALA A 178 -14.92 10.07 6.74
CA ALA A 178 -16.34 10.30 6.53
C ALA A 178 -16.77 9.98 5.09
N ALA A 179 -16.02 10.47 4.09
CA ALA A 179 -16.33 10.27 2.68
C ALA A 179 -16.25 8.78 2.27
N VAL A 180 -15.22 8.05 2.72
CA VAL A 180 -15.09 6.61 2.47
C VAL A 180 -16.20 5.82 3.20
N CYS A 181 -16.58 6.22 4.41
CA CYS A 181 -17.72 5.62 5.11
C CYS A 181 -19.04 5.85 4.37
N GLN A 182 -19.28 7.05 3.85
CA GLN A 182 -20.45 7.34 3.03
C GLN A 182 -20.45 6.49 1.76
N PHE A 183 -19.33 6.44 1.03
CA PHE A 183 -19.15 5.58 -0.15
C PHE A 183 -19.45 4.10 0.15
N ARG A 184 -18.98 3.58 1.29
CA ARG A 184 -19.28 2.20 1.73
C ARG A 184 -20.77 1.99 1.99
N ARG A 185 -21.42 2.93 2.69
CA ARG A 185 -22.82 2.79 3.12
C ARG A 185 -23.82 2.91 1.96
N THR A 186 -23.56 3.79 1.01
CA THR A 186 -24.49 4.08 -0.09
C THR A 186 -24.11 3.33 -1.35
N THR A 187 -22.92 3.59 -1.90
CA THR A 187 -22.53 3.09 -3.22
C THR A 187 -22.12 1.63 -3.16
N CYS A 188 -21.27 1.22 -2.22
CA CYS A 188 -20.84 -0.18 -2.15
C CYS A 188 -21.99 -1.16 -1.83
N ASN A 189 -23.03 -0.69 -1.12
CA ASN A 189 -24.21 -1.50 -0.83
C ASN A 189 -25.21 -1.56 -2.01
N ALA A 190 -25.21 -0.56 -2.88
CA ALA A 190 -26.08 -0.54 -4.07
C ALA A 190 -25.61 -1.50 -5.18
N PHE A 191 -24.32 -1.81 -5.25
CA PHE A 191 -23.75 -2.69 -6.29
C PHE A 191 -23.32 -4.05 -5.73
N VAL A 192 -23.79 -5.13 -6.35
CA VAL A 192 -23.35 -6.49 -6.04
C VAL A 192 -21.96 -6.73 -6.65
N THR A 193 -20.93 -6.36 -5.90
CA THR A 193 -19.53 -6.47 -6.32
C THR A 193 -18.99 -7.89 -6.17
N ARG A 194 -18.29 -8.36 -7.22
CA ARG A 194 -17.72 -9.70 -7.33
C ARG A 194 -16.22 -9.64 -7.58
N GLU A 195 -15.53 -10.76 -7.45
CA GLU A 195 -14.12 -10.86 -7.84
C GLU A 195 -13.91 -10.41 -9.29
N LEU A 196 -12.82 -9.66 -9.54
CA LEU A 196 -12.45 -9.28 -10.90
C LEU A 196 -12.07 -10.54 -11.70
N PRO A 197 -12.20 -10.55 -13.04
CA PRO A 197 -11.87 -11.72 -13.86
C PRO A 197 -10.47 -12.31 -13.59
N LYS A 198 -9.50 -11.44 -13.29
CA LYS A 198 -8.14 -11.83 -12.92
C LYS A 198 -8.04 -12.50 -11.54
N GLU A 199 -8.82 -12.02 -10.57
CA GLU A 199 -8.85 -12.61 -9.22
C GLU A 199 -9.49 -14.00 -9.26
N GLU A 200 -10.57 -14.13 -10.04
CA GLU A 200 -11.25 -15.39 -10.29
C GLU A 200 -10.33 -16.40 -10.99
N ALA A 201 -9.63 -16.01 -12.05
CA ALA A 201 -8.65 -16.87 -12.72
C ALA A 201 -7.53 -17.31 -11.76
N ALA A 202 -6.97 -16.39 -10.96
CA ALA A 202 -5.93 -16.71 -9.99
C ALA A 202 -6.43 -17.68 -8.90
N ARG A 203 -7.68 -17.55 -8.46
CA ARG A 203 -8.33 -18.50 -7.54
C ARG A 203 -8.45 -19.87 -8.20
N GLY A 204 -8.93 -19.94 -9.44
CA GLY A 204 -9.03 -21.16 -10.23
C GLY A 204 -7.70 -21.92 -10.34
N HIS A 205 -6.61 -21.20 -10.64
CA HIS A 205 -5.28 -21.80 -10.68
C HIS A 205 -4.83 -22.35 -9.31
N ARG A 206 -5.13 -21.66 -8.21
CA ARG A 206 -4.80 -22.16 -6.86
C ARG A 206 -5.61 -23.39 -6.48
N THR A 207 -6.90 -23.41 -6.79
CA THR A 207 -7.74 -24.58 -6.53
C THR A 207 -7.28 -25.79 -7.34
N ALA A 208 -6.92 -25.60 -8.61
CA ALA A 208 -6.36 -26.66 -9.44
C ALA A 208 -5.01 -27.17 -8.88
N ALA A 209 -4.11 -26.26 -8.49
CA ALA A 209 -2.83 -26.65 -7.89
C ALA A 209 -2.97 -27.38 -6.54
N MET A 210 -3.96 -27.03 -5.73
CA MET A 210 -4.26 -27.75 -4.48
C MET A 210 -4.87 -29.13 -4.74
N ALA A 211 -5.73 -29.27 -5.75
CA ALA A 211 -6.29 -30.55 -6.17
C ALA A 211 -5.19 -31.51 -6.67
N MET A 212 -4.21 -31.00 -7.44
CA MET A 212 -3.05 -31.78 -7.89
C MET A 212 -2.15 -32.25 -6.72
N LYS A 213 -2.17 -31.57 -5.58
CA LYS A 213 -1.39 -31.93 -4.38
C LYS A 213 -2.13 -32.86 -3.41
N GLY A 214 -3.26 -33.46 -3.82
CA GLY A 214 -4.01 -34.42 -3.00
C GLY A 214 -4.70 -33.82 -1.77
N ALA A 215 -4.76 -32.48 -1.64
CA ALA A 215 -5.47 -31.86 -0.53
C ALA A 215 -6.99 -31.99 -0.74
N LYS A 216 -7.68 -32.65 0.20
CA LYS A 216 -9.16 -32.69 0.23
C LYS A 216 -9.70 -31.25 0.22
N VAL A 217 -10.29 -30.84 -0.89
CA VAL A 217 -11.01 -29.57 -1.01
C VAL A 217 -12.24 -29.65 -0.11
N LYS A 218 -12.11 -29.20 1.14
CA LYS A 218 -13.25 -29.03 2.05
C LYS A 218 -14.11 -27.89 1.54
N GLY A 219 -15.20 -28.24 0.85
CA GLY A 219 -16.33 -27.35 0.60
C GLY A 219 -16.84 -27.44 -0.84
N LYS A 220 -18.10 -27.90 -0.99
CA LYS A 220 -18.94 -27.65 -2.16
C LYS A 220 -19.22 -26.13 -2.26
N GLY A 221 -18.21 -25.34 -2.62
CA GLY A 221 -18.41 -23.95 -3.02
C GLY A 221 -18.91 -23.95 -4.45
N LYS A 222 -20.16 -23.50 -4.69
CA LYS A 222 -20.74 -23.37 -6.03
C LYS A 222 -19.72 -22.73 -6.98
N ALA A 223 -19.55 -23.31 -8.16
CA ALA A 223 -18.82 -22.70 -9.26
C ALA A 223 -19.50 -21.36 -9.60
N GLY A 224 -18.94 -20.27 -9.09
CA GLY A 224 -19.57 -18.96 -9.17
C GLY A 224 -18.68 -17.86 -8.62
N GLN A 225 -18.85 -16.67 -9.17
CA GLN A 225 -18.10 -15.48 -8.79
C GLN A 225 -18.35 -15.11 -7.32
N LYS A 226 -17.29 -15.11 -6.52
CA LYS A 226 -17.34 -14.78 -5.09
C LYS A 226 -17.62 -13.28 -4.89
N ILE A 227 -18.59 -12.96 -4.03
CA ILE A 227 -18.93 -11.59 -3.63
C ILE A 227 -17.76 -10.98 -2.84
N LYS A 228 -17.44 -9.71 -3.12
CA LYS A 228 -16.30 -8.99 -2.54
C LYS A 228 -16.68 -7.60 -2.04
N LYS A 229 -16.86 -7.48 -0.73
CA LYS A 229 -17.09 -6.20 -0.06
C LYS A 229 -15.78 -5.42 0.15
N LEU A 230 -15.88 -4.09 0.21
CA LEU A 230 -14.79 -3.22 0.62
C LEU A 230 -14.47 -3.47 2.11
N ASN A 231 -13.21 -3.77 2.43
CA ASN A 231 -12.75 -3.93 3.80
C ASN A 231 -11.97 -2.68 4.23
N MET A 232 -12.43 -2.02 5.29
CA MET A 232 -11.77 -0.84 5.90
C MET A 232 -11.13 -1.18 7.26
N GLU A 233 -11.40 -2.37 7.81
CA GLU A 233 -10.91 -2.83 9.11
C GLU A 233 -9.48 -3.39 8.94
N THR A 234 -8.56 -2.52 8.52
CA THR A 234 -7.17 -2.87 8.30
C THR A 234 -6.28 -1.85 8.99
N TYR A 235 -5.16 -2.33 9.56
CA TYR A 235 -4.16 -1.45 10.19
C TYR A 235 -3.79 -0.26 9.29
N LYS A 236 -3.56 -0.51 8.00
CA LYS A 236 -3.13 0.49 7.03
C LYS A 236 -4.14 1.61 6.79
N TYR A 237 -5.43 1.33 6.99
CA TYR A 237 -6.46 2.35 6.92
C TYR A 237 -6.53 3.16 8.21
N HIS A 238 -6.32 2.50 9.35
CA HIS A 238 -6.31 3.17 10.65
C HIS A 238 -5.03 3.99 10.91
N SER A 239 -3.90 3.62 10.29
CA SER A 239 -2.64 4.37 10.38
C SER A 239 -2.65 5.71 9.64
N LEU A 240 -3.68 6.00 8.83
CA LEU A 240 -3.80 7.29 8.14
C LEU A 240 -3.85 8.48 9.12
N GLY A 241 -4.43 8.27 10.32
CA GLY A 241 -4.46 9.27 11.38
C GLY A 241 -3.12 9.51 12.07
N ASP A 242 -2.16 8.61 11.91
CA ASP A 242 -0.85 8.70 12.57
C ASP A 242 0.13 9.61 11.80
N TYR A 243 -0.16 9.93 10.53
CA TYR A 243 0.73 10.72 9.67
C TYR A 243 1.02 12.12 10.21
N PRO A 244 0.04 12.97 10.59
CA PRO A 244 0.34 14.32 11.08
C PRO A 244 1.27 14.30 12.30
N ARG A 245 0.98 13.41 13.27
CA ARG A 245 1.79 13.27 14.48
C ARG A 245 3.19 12.73 14.17
N THR A 246 3.29 11.77 13.28
CA THR A 246 4.56 11.21 12.82
C THR A 246 5.41 12.30 12.16
N ILE A 247 4.81 13.10 11.27
CA ILE A 247 5.51 14.16 10.55
C ILE A 247 6.05 15.20 11.53
N GLN A 248 5.28 15.53 12.57
CA GLN A 248 5.71 16.44 13.61
C GLN A 248 6.97 15.94 14.37
N ILE A 249 7.13 14.63 14.55
CA ILE A 249 8.23 14.04 15.33
C ILE A 249 9.45 13.76 14.46
N TYR A 250 9.26 13.23 13.25
CA TYR A 250 10.34 12.69 12.41
C TYR A 250 10.59 13.47 11.12
N GLY A 251 9.81 14.53 10.88
CA GLY A 251 9.86 15.28 9.63
C GLY A 251 8.95 14.71 8.54
N THR A 252 9.03 15.31 7.36
CA THR A 252 8.19 14.99 6.20
C THR A 252 8.44 13.57 5.66
N THR A 253 7.46 13.01 4.94
CA THR A 253 7.45 11.58 4.55
C THR A 253 8.59 11.16 3.63
N ASP A 254 9.19 12.11 2.91
CA ASP A 254 10.38 11.93 2.08
C ASP A 254 11.63 11.55 2.89
N ASN A 255 11.70 11.90 4.18
CA ASN A 255 12.86 11.58 5.04
C ASN A 255 12.97 10.09 5.37
N TYR A 256 11.85 9.36 5.40
CA TYR A 256 11.80 7.96 5.84
C TYR A 256 11.05 7.05 4.86
N THR A 257 10.74 7.53 3.65
CA THR A 257 10.08 6.72 2.64
C THR A 257 10.95 5.55 2.19
N THR A 258 10.38 4.35 2.14
CA THR A 258 11.09 3.18 1.58
C THR A 258 11.18 3.22 0.06
N GLN A 259 10.59 4.23 -0.59
CA GLN A 259 10.67 4.42 -2.04
C GLN A 259 12.13 4.55 -2.50
N VAL A 260 12.99 5.21 -1.72
CA VAL A 260 14.44 5.34 -2.01
C VAL A 260 15.09 3.96 -2.10
N GLY A 261 14.91 3.12 -1.08
CA GLY A 261 15.44 1.75 -1.09
C GLY A 261 14.88 0.91 -2.24
N LYS A 262 13.59 1.08 -2.58
CA LYS A 262 12.97 0.37 -3.70
C LYS A 262 13.51 0.82 -5.07
N LEU A 263 13.93 2.07 -5.20
CA LEU A 263 14.59 2.56 -6.42
C LEU A 263 15.99 1.95 -6.57
N GLU A 264 16.74 1.78 -5.49
CA GLU A 264 18.06 1.12 -5.50
C GLU A 264 17.99 -0.34 -5.96
N HIS A 265 16.87 -1.03 -5.73
CA HIS A 265 16.66 -2.37 -6.29
C HIS A 265 16.76 -2.40 -7.82
N ARG A 266 16.51 -1.28 -8.53
CA ARG A 266 16.72 -1.19 -9.98
C ARG A 266 18.19 -1.35 -10.33
N ARG A 267 19.09 -0.72 -9.58
CA ARG A 267 20.54 -0.80 -9.79
C ARG A 267 21.05 -2.21 -9.51
N VAL A 268 20.64 -2.80 -8.38
CA VAL A 268 20.97 -4.20 -8.03
C VAL A 268 20.49 -5.17 -9.09
N LYS A 269 19.27 -5.00 -9.63
CA LYS A 269 18.75 -5.85 -10.72
C LYS A 269 19.53 -5.69 -12.03
N ARG A 270 20.00 -4.49 -12.36
CA ARG A 270 20.90 -4.26 -13.52
C ARG A 270 22.21 -5.02 -13.35
N PHE A 271 22.80 -5.01 -12.16
CA PHE A 271 24.00 -5.80 -11.88
C PHE A 271 23.74 -7.29 -11.96
N TYR A 272 22.64 -7.77 -11.34
CA TYR A 272 22.28 -9.18 -11.38
C TYR A 272 22.18 -9.72 -12.82
N ALA A 273 21.60 -8.94 -13.74
CA ALA A 273 21.52 -9.31 -15.15
C ALA A 273 22.89 -9.48 -15.85
N ARG A 274 23.95 -8.85 -15.30
CA ARG A 274 25.33 -8.94 -15.80
C ARG A 274 26.17 -10.02 -15.10
N THR A 275 25.60 -10.71 -14.11
CA THR A 275 26.28 -11.82 -13.43
C THR A 275 26.05 -13.15 -14.15
N ASN A 276 26.93 -14.13 -13.92
CA ASN A 276 26.71 -15.50 -14.37
C ASN A 276 25.68 -16.29 -13.51
N LYS A 277 25.01 -15.62 -12.56
CA LYS A 277 24.02 -16.17 -11.61
C LYS A 277 24.56 -17.21 -10.60
N ILE A 278 25.87 -17.47 -10.57
CA ILE A 278 26.52 -18.35 -9.57
C ILE A 278 27.18 -17.48 -8.50
N LYS A 279 26.81 -17.63 -7.22
CA LYS A 279 27.31 -16.77 -6.13
C LYS A 279 27.21 -15.27 -6.49
N PHE A 280 26.09 -14.89 -7.10
CA PHE A 280 25.87 -13.58 -7.72
C PHE A 280 26.03 -12.39 -6.76
N ALA A 281 25.83 -12.59 -5.45
CA ALA A 281 26.01 -11.55 -4.44
C ALA A 281 27.42 -10.94 -4.47
N PHE A 282 28.45 -11.79 -4.59
CA PHE A 282 29.84 -11.32 -4.67
C PHE A 282 30.13 -10.56 -5.97
N GLN A 283 29.56 -11.04 -7.09
CA GLN A 283 29.71 -10.36 -8.38
C GLN A 283 29.02 -8.98 -8.38
N ILE A 284 27.84 -8.87 -7.78
CA ILE A 284 27.16 -7.58 -7.62
C ILE A 284 28.00 -6.63 -6.77
N ALA A 285 28.57 -7.11 -5.66
CA ALA A 285 29.46 -6.29 -4.82
C ALA A 285 30.68 -5.79 -5.59
N ARG A 286 31.29 -6.65 -6.43
CA ARG A 286 32.41 -6.26 -7.30
C ARG A 286 31.99 -5.23 -8.36
N HIS A 287 30.82 -5.38 -8.97
CA HIS A 287 30.28 -4.37 -9.90
C HIS A 287 30.02 -3.03 -9.21
N GLN A 288 29.51 -3.03 -7.98
CA GLN A 288 29.34 -1.81 -7.18
C GLN A 288 30.67 -1.13 -6.89
N GLN A 289 31.71 -1.91 -6.50
CA GLN A 289 33.06 -1.37 -6.30
C GLN A 289 33.63 -0.76 -7.58
N HIS A 290 33.54 -1.45 -8.71
CA HIS A 290 34.04 -0.93 -9.98
C HIS A 290 33.33 0.38 -10.38
N GLU A 291 32.01 0.45 -10.23
CA GLU A 291 31.26 1.70 -10.51
C GLU A 291 31.69 2.84 -9.58
N ALA A 292 31.91 2.55 -8.28
CA ALA A 292 32.39 3.56 -7.32
C ALA A 292 33.80 4.07 -7.67
N ILE A 293 34.70 3.20 -8.11
CA ILE A 293 36.06 3.59 -8.55
C ILE A 293 35.95 4.51 -9.77
N ILE A 294 35.16 4.15 -10.79
CA ILE A 294 34.97 4.97 -11.99
C ILE A 294 34.39 6.35 -11.62
N GLN A 295 33.39 6.40 -10.75
CA GLN A 295 32.82 7.68 -10.28
C GLN A 295 33.84 8.52 -9.50
N SER A 296 34.74 7.91 -8.73
CA SER A 296 35.82 8.62 -8.04
C SER A 296 36.85 9.23 -8.99
N ILE A 297 37.13 8.56 -10.11
CA ILE A 297 38.05 9.05 -11.15
C ILE A 297 37.40 10.24 -11.85
N LYS A 298 36.13 10.08 -12.25
CA LYS A 298 35.36 11.13 -12.92
C LYS A 298 35.27 12.43 -12.08
N ARG A 299 35.01 12.32 -10.77
CA ARG A 299 34.99 13.50 -9.88
C ARG A 299 36.35 14.20 -9.80
N ARG A 300 37.44 13.45 -9.72
CA ARG A 300 38.80 14.02 -9.70
C ARG A 300 39.13 14.75 -11.00
N GLU A 301 38.71 14.22 -12.15
CA GLU A 301 38.87 14.89 -13.44
C GLU A 301 38.03 16.17 -13.55
N GLU A 302 36.81 16.18 -13.00
CA GLU A 302 35.94 17.37 -12.93
C GLU A 302 36.51 18.45 -12.00
N GLU A 303 37.10 18.07 -10.87
CA GLU A 303 37.75 19.00 -9.92
C GLU A 303 39.09 19.56 -10.44
N SER A 304 39.71 18.88 -11.41
CA SER A 304 40.98 19.29 -12.03
C SER A 304 40.78 20.18 -13.27
N ARG A 305 39.54 20.49 -13.65
CA ARG A 305 39.16 21.38 -14.76
C ARG A 305 38.64 22.71 -14.24
#